data_AF-A0A354HGV0-F1
#
_entry.id   AF-A0A354HGV0-F1
#
_cell.length_a   1.000
_cell.length_b   1.000
_cell.length_c   1.000
_cell.angle_alpha   90.00
_cell.angle_beta   90.00
_cell.angle_gamma   90.00
#
_symmetry.space_group_name_H-M   'P 1'
#
loop_
_entity.id
_entity.type
_entity.pdbx_description
1 polymer ?
#
loop_
_entity_poly.entity_id
_entity_poly.type
_entity_poly.pdbx_seq_one_letter_code
_entity_poly.pdbx_strand_id
1 'polypeptide(L)' 'MDALKTIAQDSMKQEIPAFGVGDTVKVHVRISEGDKSRIQIFEGTVIAKKHGG' A
#
# COMPACT_ATOMS: atom_id res chain seq x y z
N MET A 1 -13.55 -0.96 24.64
CA MET A 1 -13.51 -0.78 23.17
C MET A 1 -12.49 0.29 22.88
N ASP A 2 -11.42 -0.06 22.16
CA ASP A 2 -10.38 0.90 21.76
C ASP A 2 -10.93 1.83 20.67
N ALA A 3 -11.33 3.04 21.05
CA ALA A 3 -11.91 4.04 20.15
C ALA A 3 -11.01 4.36 18.94
N LEU A 4 -9.69 4.26 19.11
CA LEU A 4 -8.70 4.46 18.05
C LEU A 4 -8.79 3.39 16.96
N LYS A 5 -9.10 2.14 17.32
CA LYS A 5 -9.23 1.03 16.36
C LYS A 5 -10.43 1.22 15.45
N THR A 6 -11.56 1.66 16.00
CA THR A 6 -12.80 1.92 15.24
C THR A 6 -12.61 3.01 14.19
N ILE A 7 -11.90 4.09 14.54
CA ILE A 7 -11.63 5.21 13.63
C ILE A 7 -10.61 4.81 12.53
N ALA A 8 -9.57 4.06 12.90
CA ALA A 8 -8.56 3.61 11.94
C ALA A 8 -9.11 2.61 10.91
N GLN A 9 -10.11 1.82 11.30
CA GLN A 9 -10.68 0.75 10.48
C GLN A 9 -11.33 1.29 9.18
N ASP A 10 -11.97 2.46 9.23
CA ASP A 10 -12.58 3.09 8.05
C ASP A 10 -11.55 3.62 7.04
N SER A 11 -10.31 3.85 7.49
CA SER A 11 -9.20 4.31 6.64
C SER A 11 -8.32 3.16 6.13
N MET A 12 -8.57 1.92 6.57
CA MET A 12 -7.83 0.75 6.11
C MET A 12 -8.31 0.30 4.73
N LYS A 13 -7.38 0.04 3.82
CA LYS A 13 -7.69 -0.56 2.52
C LYS A 13 -8.13 -2.01 2.74
N GLN A 14 -9.37 -2.33 2.35
CA GLN A 14 -10.00 -3.63 2.58
C GLN A 14 -9.36 -4.79 1.79
N GLU A 15 -8.73 -4.51 0.65
CA GLU A 15 -8.18 -5.55 -0.24
C GLU A 15 -6.70 -5.26 -0.56
N ILE A 16 -5.81 -5.61 0.37
CA ILE A 16 -4.38 -5.66 0.09
C ILE A 16 -4.05 -7.14 -0.19
N PRO A 17 -3.48 -7.49 -1.36
CA PRO A 17 -3.06 -8.86 -1.63
C PRO A 17 -2.05 -9.32 -0.58
N ALA A 18 -2.07 -10.60 -0.23
CA ALA A 18 -1.08 -11.17 0.67
C ALA A 18 0.29 -11.19 -0.02
N PHE A 19 1.28 -10.51 0.57
CA PHE A 19 2.69 -10.54 0.16
C PHE A 19 3.62 -10.49 1.38
N GLY A 20 4.79 -11.10 1.24
CA GLY A 20 5.84 -11.22 2.24
C GLY A 20 7.18 -10.65 1.79
N VAL A 21 8.15 -10.70 2.70
CA VAL A 21 9.56 -10.39 2.39
C VAL A 21 10.12 -11.50 1.52
N GLY A 22 10.80 -11.14 0.44
CA GLY A 22 11.33 -12.06 -0.57
C GLY A 22 10.48 -12.17 -1.84
N ASP A 23 9.22 -11.75 -1.81
CA ASP A 23 8.35 -11.77 -2.98
C ASP A 23 8.73 -10.67 -3.98
N THR A 24 8.68 -10.98 -5.28
CA THR A 24 8.76 -9.98 -6.34
C THR A 24 7.37 -9.43 -6.64
N VAL A 25 7.19 -8.12 -6.47
CA VAL A 25 5.89 -7.46 -6.60
C VAL A 25 5.93 -6.35 -7.65
N LYS A 26 4.79 -6.10 -8.30
CA LYS A 26 4.55 -4.95 -9.19
C LYS A 26 3.63 -3.94 -8.51
N VAL A 27 4.18 -2.80 -8.13
CA VAL A 27 3.44 -1.71 -7.46
C VAL A 27 3.04 -0.66 -8.49
N HIS A 28 1.74 -0.42 -8.62
CA HIS A 28 1.18 0.61 -9.49
C HIS A 28 1.04 1.91 -8.69
N VAL A 29 1.92 2.88 -8.95
CA VAL A 29 1.92 4.18 -8.28
C VAL A 29 1.20 5.18 -9.17
N ARG A 30 0.14 5.81 -8.65
CA ARG A 30 -0.47 6.96 -9.31
C ARG A 30 0.36 8.20 -9.03
N ILE A 31 0.90 8.81 -10.07
CA ILE A 31 1.64 10.07 -10.02
C ILE A 31 0.77 11.14 -10.68
N SER A 32 0.48 12.21 -9.94
CA SER A 32 -0.24 13.39 -10.42
C SER A 32 0.69 14.60 -10.41
N GLU A 33 0.90 15.21 -11.58
CA GLU A 33 1.71 16.41 -11.78
C GLU A 33 0.80 17.48 -12.40
N GLY A 34 0.28 18.39 -11.56
CA GLY A 34 -0.75 19.36 -11.97
C GLY A 34 -2.02 18.65 -12.45
N ASP A 35 -2.47 18.97 -13.67
CA ASP A 35 -3.69 18.41 -14.27
C ASP A 35 -3.48 17.04 -14.94
N LYS A 36 -2.23 16.57 -15.04
CA LYS A 36 -1.91 15.27 -15.65
C LYS A 36 -1.68 14.22 -14.59
N SER A 37 -2.26 13.03 -14.82
CA SER A 37 -1.99 11.86 -14.01
C SER A 37 -1.52 10.69 -14.87
N ARG A 38 -0.59 9.90 -14.33
CA ARG A 38 -0.08 8.67 -14.93
C ARG A 38 0.04 7.59 -13.86
N ILE A 39 -0.02 6.34 -14.29
CA ILE A 39 0.31 5.20 -13.44
C ILE A 39 1.71 4.74 -13.81
N GLN A 40 2.64 4.81 -12.86
CA GLN A 40 3.98 4.28 -13.01
C GLN A 40 4.08 2.94 -12.28
N ILE A 41 4.62 1.93 -12.97
CA ILE A 41 4.79 0.59 -12.41
C ILE A 41 6.23 0.46 -11.90
N PHE A 42 6.37 0.07 -10.64
CA PHE A 42 7.64 -0.33 -10.04
C PHE A 42 7.64 -1.82 -9.77
N GLU A 43 8.63 -2.53 -10.28
CA GLU A 43 8.83 -3.96 -10.02
C GLU A 43 10.08 -4.17 -9.17
N GLY A 44 9.99 -5.03 -8.16
CA GLY A 44 11.14 -5.35 -7.33
C GLY A 44 10.81 -6.33 -6.22
N THR A 45 11.87 -6.77 -5.53
CA THR A 45 11.76 -7.69 -4.40
C THR A 45 11.46 -6.94 -3.11
N VAL A 46 10.50 -7.43 -2.33
CA VAL A 46 10.19 -6.88 -1.00
C VAL A 46 11.32 -7.25 -0.04
N ILE A 47 12.09 -6.26 0.41
CA ILE A 47 13.23 -6.48 1.32
C ILE A 47 12.86 -6.37 2.81
N ALA A 48 11.77 -5.67 3.13
CA ALA A 48 11.30 -5.49 4.50
C ALA A 48 9.81 -5.13 4.52
N LYS A 49 9.12 -5.52 5.58
CA LYS A 49 7.73 -5.14 5.87
C LYS A 49 7.61 -4.69 7.32
N LYS A 50 7.32 -3.42 7.56
CA LYS A 50 7.09 -2.87 8.89
C LYS A 50 5.59 -2.99 9.23
N HIS A 51 5.27 -3.75 10.27
CA HIS A 51 3.90 -3.86 10.79
C HIS A 51 3.61 -2.62 11.64
N GLY A 52 3.13 -1.56 11.00
CA GLY A 52 2.79 -0.27 11.63
C GLY A 52 1.33 0.10 11.43
N GLY A 53 0.44 -0.89 11.53
CA GLY A 53 -1.01 -0.72 11.54
C GLY A 53 -1.56 -1.05 12.92
#